data_AF-A0A535IGY1-F1
#
_entry.id   AF-A0A535IGY1-F1
#
_cell.length_a   1.000
_cell.length_b   1.000
_cell.length_c   1.000
_cell.angle_alpha   90.00
_cell.angle_beta   90.00
_cell.angle_gamma   90.00
#
_symmetry.space_group_name_H-M   'P 1'
#
loop_
_entity.id
_entity.type
_entity.pdbx_description
1 polymer ?
#
loop_
_entity_poly.entity_id
_entity_poly.type
_entity_poly.pdbx_seq_one_letter_code
_entity_poly.pdbx_strand_id
1 'polypeptide(L)' 'MDEVGEGWDVVVTVCDSSCPVPPRSGLKLSWRFPDPSKAAGDEEQQLAVFRKVRDGIAARVRALARRLN' A
#
# COMPACT_ATOMS: atom_id res chain seq x y z
N MET A 1 -11.15 -8.94 16.14
CA MET A 1 -10.30 -9.42 15.04
C MET A 1 -10.95 -8.90 13.78
N ASP A 2 -10.29 -7.92 13.18
CA ASP A 2 -10.80 -7.00 12.16
C ASP A 2 -11.40 -7.75 10.95
N GLU A 3 -12.73 -7.66 10.77
CA GLU A 3 -13.45 -8.16 9.61
C GLU A 3 -13.13 -7.29 8.38
N VAL A 4 -11.91 -7.45 7.83
CA VAL A 4 -11.66 -7.04 6.45
C VAL A 4 -12.37 -8.06 5.57
N GLY A 5 -13.56 -7.68 5.09
CA GLY A 5 -14.62 -8.55 4.57
C GLY A 5 -14.19 -9.73 3.70
N GLU A 6 -14.92 -10.84 3.81
CA GLU A 6 -14.74 -11.98 2.92
C GLU A 6 -15.11 -11.60 1.47
N GLY A 7 -14.23 -11.91 0.50
CA GLY A 7 -14.59 -11.84 -0.92
C GLY A 7 -13.84 -10.82 -1.79
N TRP A 8 -12.64 -10.38 -1.41
CA TRP A 8 -11.85 -9.48 -2.27
C TRP A 8 -11.21 -10.22 -3.45
N ASP A 9 -11.48 -9.77 -4.68
CA ASP A 9 -10.82 -10.29 -5.89
C ASP A 9 -9.32 -9.98 -5.89
N VAL A 10 -8.95 -8.79 -5.41
CA VAL A 10 -7.56 -8.34 -5.33
C VAL A 10 -7.30 -7.68 -3.98
N VAL A 11 -6.25 -8.12 -3.29
CA VAL A 11 -5.73 -7.50 -2.07
C VAL A 11 -4.31 -7.04 -2.32
N VAL A 12 -4.02 -5.80 -1.97
CA VAL A 12 -2.69 -5.21 -2.07
C VAL A 12 -2.21 -4.80 -0.69
N THR A 13 -1.10 -5.37 -0.24
CA THR A 13 -0.41 -4.95 0.99
C THR A 13 0.69 -3.96 0.65
N VAL A 14 0.76 -2.83 1.35
CA VAL A 14 1.75 -1.76 1.10
C VAL A 14 2.87 -1.68 2.14
N CYS A 15 2.81 -2.55 3.14
CA CYS A 15 3.65 -2.53 4.33
C CYS A 15 5.04 -3.14 4.07
N ASP A 16 6.05 -2.65 4.78
CA ASP A 16 7.40 -3.20 4.73
C ASP A 16 7.60 -4.41 5.68
N SER A 17 6.78 -4.53 6.74
CA SER A 17 6.80 -5.63 7.73
C SER A 17 5.41 -6.25 7.95
N SER A 18 5.40 -7.38 8.68
CA SER A 18 4.28 -8.31 8.93
C SER A 18 2.89 -7.67 8.98
N CYS A 19 2.25 -7.54 7.82
CA CYS A 19 0.87 -7.10 7.73
C CYS A 19 -0.06 -8.31 7.82
N PRO A 20 -1.17 -8.21 8.58
CA PRO A 20 -2.14 -9.29 8.68
C PRO A 20 -2.66 -9.61 7.28
N VAL A 21 -2.52 -10.88 6.89
CA VAL A 21 -3.04 -11.35 5.60
C VAL A 21 -4.54 -11.55 5.77
N PRO A 22 -5.40 -10.89 4.97
CA PRO A 22 -6.83 -11.11 5.08
C PRO A 22 -7.18 -12.57 4.70
N PRO A 23 -8.20 -13.15 5.35
CA PRO A 23 -8.45 -14.59 5.35
C PRO A 23 -8.83 -15.15 3.97
N ARG A 24 -9.47 -14.35 3.11
CA ARG A 24 -9.95 -14.82 1.79
C ARG A 24 -9.80 -13.74 0.73
N SER A 25 -8.80 -13.89 -0.15
CA SER A 25 -8.64 -13.05 -1.34
C SER A 25 -8.10 -13.84 -2.52
N GLY A 26 -8.49 -13.43 -3.73
CA GLY A 26 -8.05 -14.04 -4.98
C GLY A 26 -6.58 -13.71 -5.28
N LEU A 27 -6.32 -12.54 -5.84
CA LEU A 27 -4.98 -12.07 -6.18
C LEU A 27 -4.38 -11.27 -5.02
N LYS A 28 -3.22 -11.71 -4.50
CA LYS A 28 -2.47 -11.02 -3.46
C LYS A 28 -1.25 -10.34 -4.06
N LEU A 29 -1.15 -9.02 -3.91
CA LEU A 29 0.01 -8.23 -4.34
C LEU A 29 0.69 -7.62 -3.10
N SER A 30 2.01 -7.58 -3.12
CA SER A 30 2.81 -6.91 -2.09
C SER A 30 3.62 -5.79 -2.71
N TRP A 31 3.36 -4.57 -2.25
CA TRP A 31 4.02 -3.35 -2.69
C TRP A 31 4.80 -2.73 -1.54
N ARG A 32 6.08 -3.04 -1.42
CA ARG A 32 6.89 -2.45 -0.36
C ARG A 32 7.07 -0.95 -0.56
N PHE A 33 6.62 -0.18 0.41
CA PHE A 33 6.91 1.24 0.55
C PHE A 33 7.52 1.51 1.92
N PRO A 34 8.50 2.43 2.03
CA PRO A 34 8.96 2.87 3.32
C PRO A 34 7.82 3.56 4.06
N ASP A 35 7.73 3.34 5.37
CA ASP A 35 6.75 3.99 6.22
C ASP A 35 7.07 5.49 6.33
N PRO A 36 6.24 6.37 5.75
CA PRO A 36 6.54 7.80 5.75
C PRO A 36 6.44 8.42 7.15
N SER A 37 5.76 7.78 8.11
CA SER A 37 5.69 8.26 9.50
C SER A 37 7.04 8.20 10.22
N LYS A 38 7.98 7.39 9.71
CA LYS A 38 9.34 7.27 10.24
C LYS A 38 10.32 8.26 9.59
N ALA A 39 9.84 9.14 8.70
CA ALA A 39 10.67 10.17 8.11
C ALA A 39 11.20 11.11 9.20
N ALA A 40 12.52 11.29 9.24
CA ALA A 40 13.17 12.25 10.10
C ALA A 40 13.35 13.59 9.37
N GLY A 41 13.51 14.67 10.13
CA GLY A 41 13.71 16.01 9.60
C GLY A 41 12.56 16.96 9.96
N ASP A 42 12.58 18.14 9.34
CA ASP A 42 11.52 19.15 9.47
C ASP A 42 10.23 18.74 8.72
N GLU A 43 9.19 19.53 8.88
CA GLU A 43 7.88 19.27 8.27
C GLU A 43 7.95 19.17 6.74
N GLU A 44 8.79 19.97 6.08
CA GLU A 44 8.91 19.97 4.62
C GLU A 44 9.62 18.71 4.13
N GLN A 45 10.66 18.27 4.84
CA GLN A 45 11.38 17.03 4.59
C GLN A 45 10.46 15.82 4.79
N GLN A 46 9.69 15.79 5.89
CA GLN A 46 8.71 14.74 6.15
C GLN A 46 7.63 14.72 5.05
N LEU A 47 7.07 15.88 4.71
CA LEU A 47 6.04 16.02 3.68
C LEU A 47 6.54 15.56 2.30
N ALA A 48 7.80 15.82 1.96
CA ALA A 48 8.42 15.33 0.74
C ALA A 48 8.46 13.78 0.69
N VAL A 49 8.75 13.12 1.81
CA VAL A 49 8.72 11.65 1.91
C VAL A 49 7.29 11.12 1.74
N PHE A 50 6.31 11.72 2.42
CA PHE A 50 4.90 11.37 2.27
C PHE A 50 4.43 11.49 0.81
N ARG A 51 4.76 12.59 0.13
CA ARG A 51 4.43 12.82 -1.27
C ARG A 51 5.05 11.74 -2.17
N LYS A 52 6.32 11.40 -1.95
CA LYS A 52 7.01 10.34 -2.69
C LYS A 52 6.33 8.98 -2.55
N VAL A 53 5.93 8.59 -1.33
CA VAL A 53 5.21 7.32 -1.10
C VAL A 53 3.83 7.34 -1.76
N ARG A 54 3.05 8.42 -1.57
CA ARG A 54 1.74 8.62 -2.19
C ARG A 54 1.81 8.48 -3.71
N ASP A 55 2.78 9.15 -4.34
CA ASP A 55 2.89 9.18 -5.80
C ASP A 55 3.30 7.80 -6.35
N GLY A 56 4.15 7.08 -5.61
CA GLY A 56 4.49 5.69 -5.89
C GLY A 56 3.30 4.74 -5.82
N ILE A 57 2.47 4.87 -4.77
CA ILE A 57 1.21 4.09 -4.64
C ILE A 57 0.28 4.42 -5.82
N ALA A 58 0.08 5.70 -6.12
CA ALA A 58 -0.80 6.14 -7.21
C ALA A 58 -0.36 5.59 -8.57
N ALA A 59 0.94 5.56 -8.86
CA ALA A 59 1.48 4.96 -10.08
C ALA A 59 1.18 3.45 -10.16
N ARG A 60 1.35 2.71 -9.07
CA ARG A 60 1.07 1.27 -9.02
C ARG A 60 -0.41 0.94 -9.14
N VAL A 61 -1.29 1.73 -8.50
CA VAL A 61 -2.75 1.59 -8.64
C VAL A 61 -3.17 1.80 -10.10
N ARG A 62 -2.67 2.85 -10.76
CA ARG A 62 -2.96 3.08 -12.20
C ARG A 62 -2.48 1.93 -13.08
N ALA A 63 -1.31 1.38 -12.80
CA ALA A 63 -0.79 0.23 -13.54
C ALA A 63 -1.61 -1.04 -13.30
N LEU A 64 -2.08 -1.26 -12.07
CA LEU A 64 -2.94 -2.38 -11.72
C LEU A 64 -4.31 -2.27 -12.40
N ALA A 65 -4.95 -1.09 -12.36
CA ALA A 65 -6.23 -0.86 -13.01
C ALA A 65 -6.18 -1.18 -14.51
N ARG A 66 -5.09 -0.80 -15.20
CA ARG A 66 -4.89 -1.15 -16.62
C ARG A 66 -4.68 -2.64 -16.89
N ARG A 67 -4.28 -3.43 -15.90
CA ARG A 67 -4.08 -4.89 -16.02
C ARG A 67 -5.35 -5.69 -15.73
N LEU A 68 -6.31 -5.09 -15.04
CA LEU A 68 -7.57 -5.74 -14.63
C LEU A 68 -8.75 -5.39 -15.56
N ASN A 69 -8.59 -4.37 -16.41
CA ASN A 69 -9.44 -4.13 -17.59
C ASN A 69 -8.97 -5.02 -18.76
#